data_AF-A0A9P3PV36-F1
#
_entry.id   AF-A0A9P3PV36-F1
#
_cell.length_a   1.000
_cell.length_b   1.000
_cell.length_c   1.000
_cell.angle_alpha   90.00
_cell.angle_beta   90.00
_cell.angle_gamma   90.00
#
_symmetry.space_group_name_H-M   'P 1'
#
loop_
_entity.id
_entity.type
_entity.pdbx_description
1 polymer ?
#
loop_
_entity_poly.entity_id
_entity_poly.type
_entity_poly.pdbx_seq_one_letter_code
_entity_poly.pdbx_strand_id
1 'polypeptide(L)'
;MSTQQPTEQSSRWLRLFTASGPVLPSIISLLFPPLTIPLFTPRQFIYGNDLLPFLFAMWAAPTAFSGHLSRFIQAALVWLLPASTFQYYQLWILTAVLRTGVGHLLTRSVGWAYPRFFSHWALYETCAGYGPSLAIFLFLSGWPDAVKPLAKKLHKTGELFLLVLACALLCWLDDAPWTYAVAVLGAGALALCHWALRMSTNRTVQHPMLPDGQKQGFSPKLRTIIASAVLILLSVSLPYQLQNRIATFIPTQTPPSPSPPSPLLEILLLSFPRPNATASTTIMTTTIDSFMPYLNSDVTLSVFTHSTSHPAFDGVRNAFASTSVTFYADTDAHPDLHSNQYLHIAEAFRWSLGRSVKAEWVMLVEDDFPLCGGEKGWDALKRVMQILEGTRSPGTGALNRQGGFIGTGGSGLIIHRTTLPVLILLMRTHAEIASKLPLNAARRPADVVMQDCLLGTDPLCPQRPEGGGLVITSRLVLDHIGGMATTNPNKALNDDKWRCMTLQRPVYMYDSYEQIVIHY
;
A
#
# COMPACT_ATOMS: atom_id res chain seq x y z
N MET A 1 14.54 5.83 -49.82
CA MET A 1 13.17 5.30 -49.96
C MET A 1 12.20 6.40 -49.58
N SER A 2 11.46 6.94 -50.55
CA SER A 2 10.42 7.95 -50.31
C SER A 2 9.25 7.27 -49.60
N THR A 3 9.12 7.43 -48.28
CA THR A 3 7.93 7.05 -47.54
C THR A 3 6.75 7.86 -48.06
N GLN A 4 5.89 7.23 -48.87
CA GLN A 4 4.63 7.84 -49.32
C GLN A 4 3.89 8.37 -48.10
N GLN A 5 3.48 9.63 -48.15
CA GLN A 5 2.64 10.21 -47.11
C GLN A 5 1.35 9.39 -47.01
N PRO A 6 0.93 9.00 -45.79
CA PRO A 6 -0.31 8.26 -45.58
C PRO A 6 -1.49 9.05 -46.19
N THR A 7 -2.36 8.35 -46.92
CA THR A 7 -3.57 8.95 -47.47
C THR A 7 -4.42 9.55 -46.34
N GLU A 8 -5.13 10.66 -46.59
CA GLU A 8 -5.94 11.34 -45.56
C GLU A 8 -6.89 10.37 -44.83
N GLN A 9 -7.45 9.41 -45.56
CA GLN A 9 -8.31 8.36 -45.02
C GLN A 9 -7.58 7.45 -44.01
N SER A 10 -6.35 7.02 -44.30
CA SER A 10 -5.55 6.20 -43.36
C SER A 10 -5.24 6.97 -42.07
N SER A 11 -5.01 8.28 -42.17
CA SER A 11 -4.77 9.14 -41.00
C SER A 11 -6.01 9.26 -40.10
N ARG A 12 -7.21 9.30 -40.68
CA ARG A 12 -8.48 9.35 -39.92
C ARG A 12 -8.72 8.05 -39.15
N TRP A 13 -8.49 6.89 -39.78
CA TRP A 13 -8.62 5.60 -39.10
C TRP A 13 -7.63 5.42 -37.96
N LEU A 14 -6.38 5.87 -38.16
CA LEU A 14 -5.37 5.82 -37.10
C LEU A 14 -5.78 6.67 -35.90
N ARG A 15 -6.32 7.88 -36.12
CA ARG A 15 -6.83 8.73 -35.03
C ARG A 15 -8.01 8.11 -34.32
N LEU A 16 -8.94 7.50 -35.05
CA LEU A 16 -10.09 6.80 -34.47
C LEU A 16 -9.64 5.64 -33.58
N PHE A 17 -8.72 4.82 -34.07
CA PHE A 17 -8.16 3.71 -33.30
C PHE A 17 -7.37 4.18 -32.08
N THR A 18 -6.64 5.29 -32.20
CA THR A 18 -5.89 5.86 -31.07
C THR A 18 -6.83 6.40 -30.00
N ALA A 19 -7.90 7.11 -30.40
CA ALA A 19 -8.89 7.69 -29.50
C ALA A 19 -9.83 6.65 -28.88
N SER A 20 -10.09 5.52 -29.56
CA SER A 20 -10.87 4.41 -28.99
C SER A 20 -10.10 3.65 -27.89
N GLY A 21 -8.77 3.70 -27.92
CA GLY A 21 -7.89 3.06 -26.94
C GLY A 21 -8.26 3.30 -25.47
N PRO A 22 -8.42 4.55 -24.99
CA PRO A 22 -8.83 4.81 -23.60
C PRO A 22 -10.34 4.56 -23.34
N VAL A 23 -11.20 4.63 -24.35
CA VAL A 23 -12.67 4.54 -24.19
C VAL A 23 -13.15 3.10 -24.13
N LEU A 24 -12.64 2.24 -25.02
CA LEU A 24 -13.10 0.86 -25.13
C LEU A 24 -12.95 0.08 -23.81
N PRO A 25 -11.81 0.16 -23.07
CA PRO A 25 -11.69 -0.48 -21.76
C PRO A 25 -12.71 0.03 -20.74
N SER A 26 -13.05 1.33 -20.76
CA SER A 26 -14.08 1.89 -19.88
C SER A 26 -15.46 1.34 -20.19
N ILE A 27 -15.80 1.17 -21.47
CA ILE A 27 -17.08 0.57 -21.86
C ILE A 27 -17.11 -0.92 -21.48
N ILE A 28 -16.02 -1.64 -21.75
CA ILE A 28 -15.91 -3.07 -21.42
C ILE A 28 -16.03 -3.27 -19.91
N SER A 29 -15.38 -2.46 -19.07
CA SER A 29 -15.46 -2.65 -17.61
C SER A 29 -16.85 -2.39 -17.04
N LEU A 30 -17.62 -1.46 -17.65
CA LEU A 30 -18.99 -1.17 -17.24
C LEU A 30 -19.96 -2.29 -17.64
N LEU A 31 -19.69 -3.01 -18.74
CA LEU A 31 -20.54 -4.09 -19.23
C LEU A 31 -20.10 -5.47 -18.74
N PHE A 32 -18.80 -5.69 -18.57
CA PHE A 32 -18.13 -6.95 -18.24
C PHE A 32 -16.97 -6.72 -17.24
N PRO A 33 -17.26 -6.42 -15.96
CA PRO A 33 -16.25 -6.14 -14.94
C PRO A 33 -15.09 -7.16 -14.79
N PRO A 34 -15.31 -8.49 -14.94
CA PRO A 34 -14.24 -9.47 -14.78
C PRO A 34 -13.12 -9.38 -15.82
N LEU A 35 -13.37 -8.71 -16.95
CA LEU A 35 -12.49 -8.72 -18.13
C LEU A 35 -11.64 -7.45 -18.21
N THR A 36 -11.03 -7.08 -17.08
CA THR A 36 -10.27 -5.83 -16.93
C THR A 36 -8.78 -6.10 -16.77
N ILE A 37 -7.96 -5.28 -17.43
CA ILE A 37 -6.52 -5.25 -17.23
C ILE A 37 -6.26 -4.57 -15.88
N PRO A 38 -5.37 -5.10 -15.02
CA PRO A 38 -5.02 -4.47 -13.76
C PRO A 38 -4.38 -3.09 -13.97
N LEU A 39 -4.68 -2.16 -13.06
CA LEU A 39 -4.04 -0.85 -12.99
C LEU A 39 -2.56 -1.02 -12.63
N PHE A 40 -1.70 -0.12 -13.13
CA PHE A 40 -0.28 -0.15 -12.84
C PHE A 40 0.05 0.50 -11.50
N THR A 41 0.85 -0.21 -10.70
CA THR A 41 1.61 0.32 -9.58
C THR A 41 3.08 -0.09 -9.70
N PRO A 42 4.05 0.77 -9.34
CA PRO A 42 5.47 0.38 -9.28
C PRO A 42 5.73 -0.89 -8.47
N ARG A 43 4.92 -1.15 -7.45
CA ARG A 43 5.03 -2.30 -6.56
C ARG A 43 4.90 -3.63 -7.30
N GLN A 44 3.92 -3.74 -8.21
CA GLN A 44 3.68 -4.97 -8.99
C GLN A 44 4.94 -5.39 -9.75
N PHE A 45 5.66 -4.43 -10.33
CA PHE A 45 6.92 -4.68 -11.01
C PHE A 45 8.06 -4.99 -10.03
N ILE A 46 8.27 -4.14 -9.00
CA ILE A 46 9.42 -4.24 -8.08
C ILE A 46 9.40 -5.50 -7.22
N TYR A 47 8.21 -5.94 -6.79
CA TYR A 47 8.04 -7.03 -5.83
C TYR A 47 7.27 -8.23 -6.40
N GLY A 48 6.29 -7.98 -7.26
CA GLY A 48 5.47 -9.04 -7.85
C GLY A 48 6.09 -9.68 -9.08
N ASN A 49 7.11 -9.06 -9.68
CA ASN A 49 7.62 -9.38 -11.02
C ASN A 49 6.50 -9.45 -12.07
N ASP A 50 5.40 -8.72 -11.84
CA ASP A 50 4.26 -8.70 -12.76
C ASP A 50 4.45 -7.58 -13.78
N LEU A 51 4.74 -7.99 -15.02
CA LEU A 51 4.94 -7.10 -16.16
C LEU A 51 3.62 -6.70 -16.82
N LEU A 52 2.51 -7.40 -16.55
CA LEU A 52 1.27 -7.18 -17.28
C LEU A 52 0.70 -5.76 -17.06
N PRO A 53 0.54 -5.26 -15.83
CA PRO A 53 0.12 -3.87 -15.61
C PRO A 53 1.12 -2.86 -16.17
N PHE A 54 2.43 -3.14 -16.03
CA PHE A 54 3.49 -2.27 -16.52
C PHE A 54 3.39 -2.05 -18.05
N LEU A 55 3.11 -3.11 -18.81
CA LEU A 55 3.00 -3.06 -20.27
C LEU A 55 1.63 -2.56 -20.76
N PHE A 56 0.54 -2.92 -20.08
CA PHE A 56 -0.81 -2.79 -20.64
C PHE A 56 -1.74 -1.85 -19.87
N ALA A 57 -1.35 -1.27 -18.73
CA ALA A 57 -2.26 -0.42 -17.95
C ALA A 57 -2.67 0.88 -18.67
N MET A 58 -2.00 1.28 -19.76
CA MET A 58 -2.53 2.36 -20.61
C MET A 58 -3.90 2.04 -21.24
N TRP A 59 -4.28 0.75 -21.28
CA TRP A 59 -5.61 0.27 -21.68
C TRP A 59 -6.38 -0.36 -20.50
N ALA A 60 -5.93 -0.17 -19.26
CA ALA A 60 -6.71 -0.59 -18.10
C ALA A 60 -7.90 0.35 -17.86
N ALA A 61 -9.01 -0.25 -17.46
CA ALA A 61 -10.20 0.49 -17.09
C ALA A 61 -10.03 1.12 -15.70
N PRO A 62 -10.48 2.36 -15.50
CA PRO A 62 -10.46 2.98 -14.18
C PRO A 62 -11.48 2.33 -13.25
N THR A 63 -11.21 2.38 -11.96
CA THR A 63 -12.12 1.85 -10.91
C THR A 63 -13.14 2.89 -10.43
N ALA A 64 -12.82 4.18 -10.61
CA ALA A 64 -13.67 5.30 -10.19
C ALA A 64 -14.38 5.97 -11.37
N PHE A 65 -15.57 6.52 -11.12
CA PHE A 65 -16.34 7.27 -12.10
C PHE A 65 -15.58 8.47 -12.69
N SER A 66 -14.82 9.19 -11.86
CA SER A 66 -13.94 10.30 -12.31
C SER A 66 -12.93 9.83 -13.34
N GLY A 67 -12.36 8.62 -13.14
CA GLY A 67 -11.44 8.02 -14.09
C GLY A 67 -12.11 7.71 -15.42
N HIS A 68 -13.37 7.25 -15.43
CA HIS A 68 -14.10 7.05 -16.69
C HIS A 68 -14.28 8.38 -17.45
N LEU A 69 -14.66 9.45 -16.75
CA LEU A 69 -14.73 10.79 -17.34
C LEU A 69 -13.38 11.24 -17.91
N SER A 70 -12.29 10.96 -17.20
CA SER A 70 -10.91 11.19 -17.68
C SER A 70 -10.67 10.52 -19.03
N ARG A 71 -11.09 9.27 -19.22
CA ARG A 71 -10.88 8.53 -20.48
C ARG A 71 -11.58 9.18 -21.68
N PHE A 72 -12.77 9.72 -21.49
CA PHE A 72 -13.47 10.46 -22.56
C PHE A 72 -12.75 11.76 -22.91
N ILE A 73 -12.24 12.50 -21.91
CA ILE A 73 -11.45 13.71 -22.14
C ILE A 73 -10.13 13.37 -22.84
N GLN A 74 -9.46 12.30 -22.42
CA GLN A 74 -8.24 11.80 -23.07
C GLN A 74 -8.49 11.45 -24.53
N ALA A 75 -9.58 10.74 -24.84
CA ALA A 75 -9.97 10.43 -26.22
C ALA A 75 -10.21 11.67 -27.07
N ALA A 76 -10.91 12.67 -26.52
CA ALA A 76 -11.14 13.94 -27.19
C ALA A 76 -9.83 14.70 -27.48
N LEU A 77 -8.90 14.73 -26.52
CA LEU A 77 -7.58 15.33 -26.71
C LEU A 77 -6.76 14.58 -27.76
N VAL A 78 -6.72 13.25 -27.68
CA VAL A 78 -6.02 12.39 -28.65
C VAL A 78 -6.54 12.62 -30.07
N TRP A 79 -7.86 12.76 -30.24
CA TRP A 79 -8.47 13.02 -31.54
C TRP A 79 -8.00 14.35 -32.17
N LEU A 80 -7.74 15.36 -31.34
CA LEU A 80 -7.25 16.68 -31.74
C LEU A 80 -5.74 16.72 -31.99
N LEU A 81 -4.99 15.74 -31.50
CA LEU A 81 -3.53 15.68 -31.56
C LEU A 81 -3.07 14.77 -32.71
N PRO A 82 -1.98 15.12 -33.43
CA PRO A 82 -1.49 14.33 -34.57
C PRO A 82 -0.67 13.09 -34.17
N ALA A 83 -0.78 12.60 -32.94
CA ALA A 83 0.06 11.52 -32.43
C ALA A 83 -0.54 10.13 -32.69
N SER A 84 0.33 9.14 -32.92
CA SER A 84 -0.09 7.74 -33.08
C SER A 84 -0.18 7.03 -31.73
N THR A 85 -0.96 5.94 -31.65
CA THR A 85 -1.00 5.05 -30.46
C THR A 85 0.38 4.63 -30.00
N PHE A 86 1.29 4.34 -30.94
CA PHE A 86 2.63 3.89 -30.63
C PHE A 86 3.44 4.95 -29.87
N GLN A 87 3.27 6.24 -30.21
CA GLN A 87 3.93 7.33 -29.48
C GLN A 87 3.42 7.43 -28.04
N TYR A 88 2.11 7.34 -27.83
CA TYR A 88 1.54 7.32 -26.47
C TYR A 88 2.01 6.10 -25.67
N TYR A 89 2.17 4.95 -26.32
CA TYR A 89 2.74 3.74 -25.70
C TYR A 89 4.21 3.94 -25.29
N GLN A 90 5.05 4.52 -26.16
CA GLN A 90 6.44 4.82 -25.80
C GLN A 90 6.55 5.78 -24.61
N LEU A 91 5.72 6.83 -24.58
CA LEU A 91 5.65 7.77 -23.47
C LEU A 91 5.11 7.11 -22.18
N TRP A 92 4.19 6.16 -22.32
CA TRP A 92 3.69 5.37 -21.20
C TRP A 92 4.82 4.52 -20.60
N ILE A 93 5.54 3.76 -21.43
CA ILE A 93 6.66 2.92 -20.97
C ILE A 93 7.73 3.78 -20.30
N LEU A 94 8.07 4.94 -20.88
CA LEU A 94 8.99 5.89 -20.23
C LEU A 94 8.48 6.32 -18.85
N THR A 95 7.20 6.68 -18.75
CA THR A 95 6.58 7.08 -17.48
C THR A 95 6.63 5.93 -16.47
N ALA A 96 6.28 4.71 -16.87
CA ALA A 96 6.29 3.53 -16.02
C ALA A 96 7.70 3.21 -15.52
N VAL A 97 8.72 3.27 -16.39
CA VAL A 97 10.13 3.10 -15.99
C VAL A 97 10.57 4.16 -14.99
N LEU A 98 10.32 5.44 -15.28
CA LEU A 98 10.69 6.54 -14.39
C LEU A 98 9.97 6.40 -13.04
N ARG A 99 8.69 6.04 -13.06
CA ARG A 99 7.88 5.85 -11.86
C ARG A 99 8.37 4.67 -11.02
N THR A 100 8.73 3.56 -11.65
CA THR A 100 9.37 2.41 -11.00
C THR A 100 10.72 2.79 -10.42
N GLY A 101 11.55 3.53 -11.16
CA GLY A 101 12.85 4.01 -10.68
C GLY A 101 12.72 4.95 -9.48
N VAL A 102 11.80 5.92 -9.53
CA VAL A 102 11.49 6.80 -8.40
C VAL A 102 10.96 5.99 -7.23
N GLY A 103 9.97 5.12 -7.44
CA GLY A 103 9.45 4.23 -6.39
C GLY A 103 10.55 3.40 -5.74
N HIS A 104 11.47 2.84 -6.52
CA HIS A 104 12.61 2.08 -6.02
C HIS A 104 13.60 2.95 -5.23
N LEU A 105 14.02 4.10 -5.76
CA LEU A 105 14.96 5.00 -5.08
C LEU A 105 14.40 5.50 -3.75
N LEU A 106 13.15 5.96 -3.78
CA LEU A 106 12.49 6.50 -2.61
C LEU A 106 12.19 5.42 -1.54
N THR A 107 11.96 4.16 -1.92
CA THR A 107 11.71 3.08 -0.94
C THR A 107 12.97 2.33 -0.50
N ARG A 108 13.79 1.86 -1.46
CA ARG A 108 14.92 0.96 -1.22
C ARG A 108 16.23 1.69 -0.98
N SER A 109 16.49 2.77 -1.72
CA SER A 109 17.81 3.42 -1.67
C SER A 109 17.90 4.42 -0.53
N VAL A 110 16.90 5.27 -0.38
CA VAL A 110 16.91 6.37 0.61
C VAL A 110 15.86 6.18 1.71
N GLY A 111 14.79 5.44 1.40
CA GLY A 111 13.67 5.13 2.30
C GLY A 111 14.06 4.63 3.68
N TRP A 112 14.99 3.67 3.70
CA TRP A 112 15.46 3.06 4.95
C TRP A 112 16.32 4.00 5.80
N ALA A 113 17.07 4.93 5.17
CA ALA A 113 18.00 5.82 5.86
C ALA A 113 17.32 7.09 6.40
N TYR A 114 16.28 7.59 5.72
CA TYR A 114 15.55 8.79 6.16
C TYR A 114 14.03 8.61 6.12
N PRO A 115 13.44 7.76 7.00
CA PRO A 115 12.03 7.37 6.94
C PRO A 115 11.02 8.54 6.90
N ARG A 116 11.39 9.72 7.41
CA ARG A 116 10.58 10.95 7.39
C ARG A 116 10.27 11.46 5.98
N PHE A 117 11.15 11.24 5.00
CA PHE A 117 10.92 11.69 3.63
C PHE A 117 10.14 10.67 2.77
N PHE A 118 9.85 9.47 3.29
CA PHE A 118 9.48 8.32 2.45
C PHE A 118 8.19 7.60 2.83
N SER A 119 7.26 8.25 3.54
CA SER A 119 5.84 7.87 3.51
C SER A 119 5.20 8.37 2.20
N HIS A 120 5.66 7.86 1.05
CA HIS A 120 5.24 8.39 -0.24
C HIS A 120 4.24 7.46 -0.94
N TRP A 121 3.16 8.04 -1.44
CA TRP A 121 2.14 7.34 -2.23
C TRP A 121 2.67 6.85 -3.58
N ALA A 122 3.84 7.33 -4.03
CA ALA A 122 4.36 7.00 -5.36
C ALA A 122 4.49 5.49 -5.65
N LEU A 123 4.73 4.65 -4.64
CA LEU A 123 4.81 3.19 -4.81
C LEU A 123 3.44 2.52 -5.00
N TYR A 124 2.39 3.10 -4.41
CA TYR A 124 1.06 2.48 -4.25
C TYR A 124 -0.01 3.11 -5.12
N GLU A 125 0.15 4.38 -5.52
CA GLU A 125 -0.80 5.07 -6.38
C GLU A 125 -1.04 4.25 -7.65
N THR A 126 -2.29 4.01 -8.00
CA THR A 126 -2.62 3.28 -9.22
C THR A 126 -2.63 4.27 -10.39
N CYS A 127 -2.26 3.81 -11.58
CA CYS A 127 -2.42 4.62 -12.78
C CYS A 127 -2.73 3.76 -14.00
N ALA A 128 -3.46 4.35 -14.94
CA ALA A 128 -3.83 3.77 -16.20
C ALA A 128 -4.15 4.86 -17.22
N GLY A 129 -4.40 4.45 -18.46
CA GLY A 129 -4.81 5.32 -19.55
C GLY A 129 -3.68 6.13 -20.17
N TYR A 130 -4.08 7.08 -21.02
CA TYR A 130 -3.16 7.87 -21.84
C TYR A 130 -2.78 9.19 -21.16
N GLY A 131 -3.42 9.51 -20.04
CA GLY A 131 -3.30 10.80 -19.36
C GLY A 131 -1.86 11.26 -19.08
N PRO A 132 -1.00 10.44 -18.45
CA PRO A 132 0.42 10.79 -18.26
C PRO A 132 1.18 10.99 -19.58
N SER A 133 0.93 10.13 -20.58
CA SER A 133 1.53 10.25 -21.91
C SER A 133 1.07 11.53 -22.63
N LEU A 134 -0.21 11.91 -22.49
CA LEU A 134 -0.77 13.16 -23.00
C LEU A 134 -0.16 14.37 -22.31
N ALA A 135 0.06 14.32 -21.00
CA ALA A 135 0.73 15.39 -20.26
C ALA A 135 2.16 15.61 -20.79
N ILE A 136 2.93 14.54 -21.00
CA ILE A 136 4.26 14.62 -21.61
C ILE A 136 4.17 15.19 -23.03
N PHE A 137 3.25 14.67 -23.85
CA PHE A 137 3.11 15.10 -25.24
C PHE A 137 2.75 16.58 -25.34
N LEU A 138 1.77 17.05 -24.56
CA LEU A 138 1.37 18.46 -24.53
C LEU A 138 2.49 19.35 -23.98
N PHE A 139 3.27 18.86 -23.02
CA PHE A 139 4.42 19.59 -22.47
C PHE A 139 5.53 19.78 -23.51
N LEU A 140 5.85 18.76 -24.31
CA LEU A 140 6.92 18.78 -25.30
C LEU A 140 6.49 19.43 -26.63
N SER A 141 5.27 19.17 -27.09
CA SER A 141 4.77 19.56 -28.41
C SER A 141 3.93 20.84 -28.39
N GLY A 142 3.43 21.25 -27.22
CA GLY A 142 2.46 22.33 -27.08
C GLY A 142 1.05 21.94 -27.55
N TRP A 143 0.19 22.95 -27.69
CA TRP A 143 -1.22 22.75 -28.09
C TRP A 143 -1.37 22.54 -29.62
N PRO A 144 -2.32 21.69 -30.06
CA PRO A 144 -2.64 21.51 -31.47
C PRO A 144 -3.19 22.80 -32.07
N ASP A 145 -2.96 22.99 -33.38
CA ASP A 145 -3.35 24.21 -34.09
C ASP A 145 -4.84 24.54 -33.97
N ALA A 146 -5.70 23.53 -33.82
CA ALA A 146 -7.15 23.70 -33.61
C ALA A 146 -7.48 24.45 -32.30
N VAL A 147 -6.63 24.34 -31.28
CA VAL A 147 -6.84 24.96 -29.96
C VAL A 147 -6.06 26.28 -29.82
N LYS A 148 -5.06 26.51 -30.69
CA LYS A 148 -4.27 27.76 -30.70
C LYS A 148 -5.11 29.05 -30.82
N PRO A 149 -6.24 29.12 -31.56
CA PRO A 149 -7.07 30.32 -31.58
C PRO A 149 -7.63 30.68 -30.20
N LEU A 150 -8.02 29.66 -29.42
CA LEU A 150 -8.51 29.84 -28.05
C LEU A 150 -7.38 30.31 -27.14
N ALA A 151 -6.18 29.72 -27.27
CA ALA A 151 -5.02 30.10 -26.50
C ALA A 151 -4.49 31.50 -26.83
N LYS A 152 -4.53 31.90 -28.11
CA LYS A 152 -4.13 33.24 -28.58
C LYS A 152 -4.99 34.34 -27.99
N LYS A 153 -6.29 34.09 -27.74
CA LYS A 153 -7.17 35.03 -27.03
C LYS A 153 -6.76 35.24 -25.57
N LEU A 154 -6.06 34.28 -24.95
CA LEU A 154 -5.64 34.31 -23.55
C LEU A 154 -4.23 34.93 -23.30
N HIS A 155 -3.66 35.69 -24.25
CA HIS A 155 -2.25 36.17 -24.22
C HIS A 155 -1.22 35.02 -24.21
N LYS A 156 0.08 35.33 -24.38
CA LYS A 156 1.19 34.35 -24.36
C LYS A 156 1.26 33.50 -23.08
N THR A 157 0.71 33.99 -21.97
CA THR A 157 0.57 33.26 -20.70
C THR A 157 -0.54 32.20 -20.74
N GLY A 158 -1.49 32.33 -21.68
CA GLY A 158 -2.63 31.45 -21.87
C GLY A 158 -2.30 30.02 -22.23
N GLU A 159 -1.32 29.80 -23.11
CA GLU A 159 -0.93 28.44 -23.53
C GLU A 159 -0.38 27.63 -22.35
N LEU A 160 0.44 28.26 -21.51
CA LEU A 160 0.98 27.66 -20.30
C LEU A 160 -0.12 27.38 -19.28
N PHE A 161 -1.03 28.34 -19.08
CA PHE A 161 -2.16 28.16 -18.18
C PHE A 161 -3.05 27.00 -18.60
N LEU A 162 -3.39 26.92 -19.89
CA LEU A 162 -4.19 25.82 -20.44
C LEU A 162 -3.46 24.48 -20.27
N LEU A 163 -2.15 24.42 -20.53
CA LEU A 163 -1.35 23.20 -20.32
C LEU A 163 -1.42 22.73 -18.86
N VAL A 164 -1.20 23.64 -17.92
CA VAL A 164 -1.24 23.34 -16.48
C VAL A 164 -2.64 22.90 -16.08
N LEU A 165 -3.68 23.59 -16.56
CA LEU A 165 -5.07 23.26 -16.27
C LEU A 165 -5.45 21.87 -16.81
N ALA A 166 -5.04 21.53 -18.04
CA ALA A 166 -5.30 20.23 -18.63
C ALA A 166 -4.58 19.11 -17.87
N CYS A 167 -3.30 19.31 -17.51
CA CYS A 167 -2.54 18.34 -16.72
C CYS A 167 -3.15 18.16 -15.33
N ALA A 168 -3.54 19.25 -14.65
CA ALA A 168 -4.18 19.20 -13.35
C ALA A 168 -5.54 18.50 -13.41
N LEU A 169 -6.38 18.84 -14.38
CA LEU A 169 -7.69 18.20 -14.57
C LEU A 169 -7.57 16.69 -14.79
N LEU A 170 -6.71 16.28 -15.72
CA LEU A 170 -6.49 14.86 -16.01
C LEU A 170 -5.92 14.11 -14.79
N CYS A 171 -4.96 14.74 -14.10
CA CYS A 171 -4.39 14.21 -12.87
C CYS A 171 -5.44 14.02 -11.75
N TRP A 172 -6.35 14.97 -11.58
CA TRP A 172 -7.39 14.91 -10.55
C TRP A 172 -8.46 13.88 -10.89
N LEU A 173 -8.82 13.77 -12.17
CA LEU A 173 -9.79 12.76 -12.60
C LEU A 173 -9.22 11.34 -12.52
N ASP A 174 -7.93 11.16 -12.82
CA ASP A 174 -7.23 9.87 -12.75
C ASP A 174 -6.79 9.47 -11.33
N ASP A 175 -6.87 10.35 -10.34
CA ASP A 175 -6.35 10.12 -8.97
C ASP A 175 -4.87 9.73 -8.92
N ALA A 176 -4.03 10.35 -9.78
CA ALA A 176 -2.65 9.90 -10.00
C ALA A 176 -1.56 11.00 -9.91
N PRO A 177 -1.48 11.81 -8.84
CA PRO A 177 -0.56 12.95 -8.74
C PRO A 177 0.92 12.61 -8.94
N TRP A 178 1.41 11.51 -8.38
CA TRP A 178 2.81 11.13 -8.52
C TRP A 178 3.16 10.73 -9.94
N THR A 179 2.25 10.03 -10.62
CA THR A 179 2.48 9.61 -12.01
C THR A 179 2.60 10.82 -12.91
N TYR A 180 1.69 11.79 -12.78
CA TYR A 180 1.74 13.02 -13.56
C TYR A 180 2.95 13.89 -13.20
N ALA A 181 3.31 13.98 -11.92
CA ALA A 181 4.51 14.67 -11.47
C ALA A 181 5.79 14.06 -12.08
N VAL A 182 5.94 12.74 -12.01
CA VAL A 182 7.10 12.02 -12.59
C VAL A 182 7.12 12.15 -14.10
N ALA A 183 5.97 12.04 -14.77
CA ALA A 183 5.84 12.21 -16.21
C ALA A 183 6.33 13.60 -16.66
N VAL A 184 5.85 14.67 -16.02
CA VAL A 184 6.20 16.05 -16.37
C VAL A 184 7.65 16.38 -16.01
N LEU A 185 8.15 15.90 -14.87
CA LEU A 185 9.57 16.04 -14.51
C LEU A 185 10.48 15.31 -15.49
N GLY A 186 10.10 14.10 -15.90
CA GLY A 186 10.80 13.32 -16.93
C GLY A 186 10.83 14.06 -18.27
N ALA A 187 9.69 14.60 -18.70
CA ALA A 187 9.60 15.42 -19.90
C ALA A 187 10.48 16.68 -19.82
N GLY A 188 10.46 17.36 -18.66
CA GLY A 188 11.32 18.51 -18.38
C GLY A 188 12.79 18.15 -18.50
N ALA A 189 13.23 17.05 -17.88
CA ALA A 189 14.60 16.57 -17.96
C ALA A 189 15.02 16.26 -19.40
N LEU A 190 14.17 15.59 -20.18
CA LEU A 190 14.43 15.32 -21.61
C LEU A 190 14.56 16.61 -22.42
N ALA A 191 13.66 17.57 -22.21
CA ALA A 191 13.71 18.86 -22.88
C ALA A 191 15.00 19.63 -22.54
N LEU A 192 15.44 19.59 -21.27
CA LEU A 192 16.70 20.19 -20.82
C LEU A 192 17.93 19.52 -21.46
N CYS A 193 17.97 18.19 -21.46
CA CYS A 193 19.05 17.43 -22.11
C CYS A 193 19.13 17.76 -23.60
N HIS A 194 17.99 17.79 -24.29
CA HIS A 194 17.94 18.14 -25.71
C HIS A 194 18.40 19.59 -25.96
N TRP A 195 18.00 20.53 -25.10
CA TRP A 195 18.45 21.92 -25.18
C TRP A 195 19.97 22.05 -24.98
N ALA A 196 20.53 21.35 -23.99
CA ALA A 196 21.98 21.32 -23.73
C ALA A 196 22.76 20.72 -24.91
N LEU A 197 22.30 19.60 -25.47
CA LEU A 197 22.92 18.97 -26.64
C LEU A 197 22.88 19.88 -27.88
N ARG A 198 21.79 20.62 -28.07
CA ARG A 198 21.67 21.57 -29.19
C ARG A 198 22.65 22.73 -29.07
N MET A 199 22.82 23.28 -27.86
CA MET A 199 23.84 24.31 -27.62
C MET A 199 25.25 23.79 -27.91
N SER A 200 25.51 22.51 -27.62
CA SER A 200 26.82 21.90 -27.88
C SER A 200 27.11 21.64 -29.36
N THR A 201 26.09 21.42 -30.20
CA THR A 201 26.31 20.84 -31.55
C THR A 201 26.07 21.78 -32.72
N ASN A 202 25.57 23.01 -32.52
CA ASN A 202 25.17 23.96 -33.59
C ASN A 202 24.26 23.37 -34.70
N ARG A 203 23.83 22.11 -34.57
CA ARG A 203 22.93 21.41 -35.48
C ARG A 203 21.53 21.47 -34.92
N THR A 204 20.56 21.67 -35.80
CA THR A 204 19.15 21.47 -35.50
C THR A 204 18.89 19.97 -35.29
N VAL A 205 19.08 19.51 -34.07
CA VAL A 205 18.65 18.17 -33.65
C VAL A 205 17.12 18.19 -33.56
N GLN A 206 16.45 17.33 -34.32
CA GLN A 206 15.02 17.06 -34.15
C GLN A 206 14.84 16.21 -32.89
N HIS A 207 13.82 16.54 -32.09
CA HIS A 207 13.53 15.75 -30.89
C HIS A 207 13.07 14.35 -31.30
N PRO A 208 13.69 13.26 -30.82
CA PRO A 208 13.41 11.91 -31.30
C PRO A 208 11.99 11.42 -31.00
N MET A 209 11.27 12.12 -30.10
CA MET A 209 9.88 11.79 -29.74
C MET A 209 8.83 12.67 -30.48
N LEU A 210 9.25 13.59 -31.35
CA LEU A 210 8.32 14.37 -32.16
C LEU A 210 8.06 13.65 -33.50
N PRO A 211 6.82 13.65 -34.02
CA PRO A 211 6.53 13.12 -35.35
C PRO A 211 7.32 13.84 -36.45
N ASP A 212 7.77 13.08 -37.45
CA ASP A 212 8.40 13.62 -38.65
C ASP A 212 7.49 14.67 -39.33
N GLY A 213 8.03 15.87 -39.53
CA GLY A 213 7.32 16.98 -40.17
C GLY A 213 6.66 17.99 -39.23
N GLN A 214 6.60 17.74 -37.91
CA GLN A 214 6.24 18.80 -36.96
C GLN A 214 7.44 19.75 -36.77
N LYS A 215 7.29 20.99 -37.25
CA LYS A 215 8.23 22.06 -36.89
C LYS A 215 8.12 22.28 -35.38
N GLN A 216 9.26 22.27 -34.67
CA GLN A 216 9.34 22.72 -33.27
C GLN A 216 8.82 24.16 -33.19
N GLY A 217 7.53 24.32 -32.94
CA GLY A 217 6.85 25.63 -32.90
C GLY A 217 7.26 26.47 -31.68
N PHE A 218 7.95 25.84 -30.72
CA PHE A 218 8.36 26.45 -29.48
C PHE A 218 9.75 25.93 -29.11
N SER A 219 10.75 26.81 -29.08
CA SER A 219 11.95 26.57 -28.25
C SER A 219 11.68 27.30 -26.93
N PRO A 220 11.01 26.64 -25.96
CA PRO A 220 10.73 27.30 -24.70
C PRO A 220 12.06 27.75 -24.08
N LYS A 221 12.10 29.01 -23.63
CA LYS A 221 13.24 29.48 -22.82
C LYS A 221 13.35 28.56 -21.61
N LEU A 222 14.57 28.28 -21.16
CA LEU A 222 14.84 27.47 -19.96
C LEU A 222 13.93 27.86 -18.78
N ARG A 223 13.75 29.17 -18.55
CA ARG A 223 12.85 29.72 -17.52
C ARG A 223 11.41 29.23 -17.66
N THR A 224 10.89 29.10 -18.87
CA THR A 224 9.53 28.62 -19.14
C THR A 224 9.40 27.14 -18.84
N ILE A 225 10.40 26.32 -19.18
CA ILE A 225 10.42 24.87 -18.87
C ILE A 225 10.43 24.64 -17.36
N ILE A 226 11.27 25.38 -16.64
CA ILE A 226 11.36 25.27 -15.18
C ILE A 226 10.06 25.77 -14.53
N ALA A 227 9.56 26.93 -14.95
CA ALA A 227 8.33 27.50 -14.40
C ALA A 227 7.11 26.60 -14.66
N SER A 228 7.00 25.98 -15.85
CA SER A 228 5.91 25.07 -16.17
C SER A 228 6.00 23.80 -15.33
N ALA A 229 7.17 23.19 -15.19
CA ALA A 229 7.37 22.01 -14.35
C ALA A 229 6.98 22.30 -12.89
N VAL A 230 7.46 23.43 -12.33
CA VAL A 230 7.14 23.82 -10.94
C VAL A 230 5.64 24.09 -10.77
N LEU A 231 5.02 24.83 -11.68
CA LEU A 231 3.60 25.18 -11.57
C LEU A 231 2.72 23.93 -11.68
N ILE A 232 3.07 23.00 -12.59
CA ILE A 232 2.36 21.72 -12.72
C ILE A 232 2.51 20.92 -11.43
N LEU A 233 3.72 20.77 -10.89
CA LEU A 233 3.94 20.05 -9.63
C LEU A 233 3.12 20.62 -8.47
N LEU A 234 3.08 21.94 -8.32
CA LEU A 234 2.28 22.61 -7.29
C LEU A 234 0.78 22.37 -7.51
N SER A 235 0.28 22.54 -8.73
CA SER A 235 -1.14 22.34 -9.05
C SER A 235 -1.60 20.88 -8.90
N VAL A 236 -0.70 19.94 -9.16
CA VAL A 236 -0.96 18.51 -9.04
C VAL A 236 -0.91 18.09 -7.57
N SER A 237 0.03 18.59 -6.77
CA SER A 237 0.26 18.08 -5.42
C SER A 237 -0.57 18.77 -4.33
N LEU A 238 -0.87 20.07 -4.48
CA LEU A 238 -1.51 20.88 -3.44
C LEU A 238 -2.94 20.41 -3.08
N PRO A 239 -3.81 20.07 -4.05
CA PRO A 239 -5.19 19.66 -3.75
C PRO A 239 -5.26 18.33 -3.02
N TYR A 240 -4.39 17.36 -3.32
CA TYR A 240 -4.36 16.08 -2.61
C TYR A 240 -3.92 16.23 -1.15
N GLN A 241 -2.93 17.10 -0.91
CA GLN A 241 -2.52 17.43 0.45
C GLN A 241 -3.64 18.12 1.23
N LEU A 242 -4.52 18.85 0.54
CA LEU A 242 -5.70 19.50 1.12
C LEU A 242 -6.86 18.50 1.33
N GLN A 243 -7.14 17.65 0.34
CA GLN A 243 -8.21 16.64 0.37
C GLN A 243 -7.95 15.60 1.45
N ASN A 244 -6.71 15.13 1.62
CA ASN A 244 -6.34 14.24 2.73
C ASN A 244 -6.56 14.87 4.11
N ARG A 245 -6.69 16.20 4.19
CA ARG A 245 -7.07 16.91 5.43
C ARG A 245 -8.57 17.14 5.58
N ILE A 246 -9.36 16.97 4.52
CA ILE A 246 -10.79 17.32 4.47
C ILE A 246 -11.70 16.07 4.34
N ALA A 247 -11.23 14.99 3.72
CA ALA A 247 -12.06 13.83 3.43
C ALA A 247 -12.49 13.08 4.72
N THR A 248 -13.81 13.07 4.97
CA THR A 248 -14.46 12.21 5.98
C THR A 248 -15.00 10.96 5.29
N PHE A 249 -14.48 9.79 5.65
CA PHE A 249 -14.86 8.48 5.14
C PHE A 249 -16.19 8.00 5.76
N ILE A 250 -17.10 7.41 4.96
CA ILE A 250 -18.41 6.90 5.41
C ILE A 250 -18.46 5.38 5.20
N PRO A 251 -18.54 4.54 6.25
CA PRO A 251 -18.39 3.09 6.07
C PRO A 251 -19.62 2.24 6.48
N THR A 252 -19.61 0.97 6.06
CA THR A 252 -20.58 -0.10 6.37
C THR A 252 -20.20 -0.94 7.60
N GLN A 253 -21.21 -1.44 8.34
CA GLN A 253 -21.13 -1.78 9.77
C GLN A 253 -20.99 -3.28 10.08
N THR A 254 -20.13 -3.66 11.04
CA THR A 254 -20.05 -5.02 11.65
C THR A 254 -20.71 -5.03 13.01
N PRO A 255 -21.39 -6.10 13.46
CA PRO A 255 -22.17 -6.06 14.71
C PRO A 255 -21.36 -5.60 15.94
N PRO A 256 -22.00 -4.91 16.91
CA PRO A 256 -21.34 -4.48 18.15
C PRO A 256 -20.77 -5.65 18.94
N SER A 257 -19.69 -5.40 19.68
CA SER A 257 -19.21 -6.34 20.69
C SER A 257 -20.29 -6.61 21.75
N PRO A 258 -20.53 -7.87 22.14
CA PRO A 258 -21.48 -8.21 23.21
C PRO A 258 -20.91 -7.95 24.63
N SER A 259 -19.68 -7.46 24.76
CA SER A 259 -19.00 -7.23 26.05
C SER A 259 -18.90 -5.73 26.38
N PRO A 260 -18.82 -5.35 27.68
CA PRO A 260 -18.57 -3.96 28.05
C PRO A 260 -17.21 -3.47 27.52
N PRO A 261 -17.07 -2.16 27.24
CA PRO A 261 -15.91 -1.58 26.51
C PRO A 261 -14.59 -1.55 27.31
N SER A 262 -14.53 -2.18 28.48
CA SER A 262 -13.35 -2.16 29.35
C SER A 262 -13.06 -3.58 29.87
N PRO A 263 -11.83 -4.11 29.69
CA PRO A 263 -10.71 -3.47 29.00
C PRO A 263 -10.96 -3.32 27.48
N LEU A 264 -10.37 -2.31 26.85
CA LEU A 264 -10.48 -2.10 25.41
C LEU A 264 -9.50 -3.02 24.66
N LEU A 265 -8.26 -3.11 25.14
CA LEU A 265 -7.17 -3.83 24.47
C LEU A 265 -6.50 -4.84 25.43
N GLU A 266 -6.38 -6.07 24.98
CA GLU A 266 -5.49 -7.08 25.56
C GLU A 266 -4.26 -7.24 24.66
N ILE A 267 -3.08 -7.06 25.22
CA ILE A 267 -1.80 -7.41 24.60
C ILE A 267 -1.52 -8.86 24.97
N LEU A 268 -1.73 -9.77 24.01
CA LEU A 268 -1.54 -11.20 24.17
C LEU A 268 -0.16 -11.60 23.63
N LEU A 269 0.78 -11.76 24.56
CA LEU A 269 2.17 -12.10 24.29
C LEU A 269 2.37 -13.62 24.27
N LEU A 270 2.81 -14.17 23.14
CA LEU A 270 3.12 -15.59 22.97
C LEU A 270 4.59 -15.85 23.29
N SER A 271 4.86 -16.81 24.17
CA SER A 271 6.21 -17.24 24.51
C SER A 271 6.43 -18.72 24.27
N PHE A 272 7.59 -19.06 23.71
CA PHE A 272 8.02 -20.43 23.47
C PHE A 272 9.47 -20.62 23.93
N PRO A 273 9.85 -21.79 24.49
CA PRO A 273 11.20 -22.02 24.98
C PRO A 273 12.26 -21.85 23.88
N ARG A 274 13.40 -21.25 24.26
CA ARG A 274 14.62 -21.13 23.44
C ARG A 274 15.75 -21.95 24.07
N PRO A 275 16.77 -22.38 23.29
CA PRO A 275 17.90 -23.14 23.83
C PRO A 275 18.66 -22.45 24.97
N ASN A 276 18.77 -21.11 24.92
CA ASN A 276 19.41 -20.31 25.95
C ASN A 276 18.35 -19.65 26.84
N ALA A 277 18.11 -20.24 28.01
CA ALA A 277 17.11 -19.75 28.97
C ALA A 277 17.39 -18.32 29.43
N THR A 278 18.65 -17.97 29.73
CA THR A 278 19.01 -16.61 30.20
C THR A 278 18.72 -15.56 29.13
N ALA A 279 19.12 -15.81 27.88
CA ALA A 279 18.82 -14.91 26.77
C ALA A 279 17.30 -14.80 26.53
N SER A 280 16.57 -15.92 26.63
CA SER A 280 15.11 -15.93 26.52
C SER A 280 14.43 -15.12 27.62
N THR A 281 14.91 -15.20 28.87
CA THR A 281 14.43 -14.38 29.98
C THR A 281 14.64 -12.90 29.68
N THR A 282 15.85 -12.51 29.27
CA THR A 282 16.16 -11.10 28.95
C THR A 282 15.27 -10.57 27.82
N ILE A 283 15.08 -11.34 26.76
CA ILE A 283 14.26 -10.97 25.61
C ILE A 283 12.79 -10.77 26.03
N MET A 284 12.22 -11.73 26.74
CA MET A 284 10.82 -11.65 27.19
C MET A 284 10.60 -10.53 28.20
N THR A 285 11.52 -10.34 29.16
CA THR A 285 11.48 -9.19 30.08
C THR A 285 11.52 -7.87 29.32
N THR A 286 12.43 -7.73 28.34
CA THR A 286 12.53 -6.52 27.51
C THR A 286 11.22 -6.23 26.78
N THR A 287 10.58 -7.26 26.22
CA THR A 287 9.29 -7.13 25.54
C THR A 287 8.19 -6.69 26.50
N ILE A 288 8.05 -7.34 27.67
CA ILE A 288 7.03 -6.96 28.67
C ILE A 288 7.27 -5.53 29.17
N ASP A 289 8.49 -5.20 29.56
CA ASP A 289 8.87 -3.87 30.08
C ASP A 289 8.55 -2.75 29.08
N SER A 290 8.65 -3.01 27.77
CA SER A 290 8.32 -2.02 26.74
C SER A 290 6.83 -1.60 26.73
N PHE A 291 5.93 -2.44 27.25
CA PHE A 291 4.49 -2.17 27.36
C PHE A 291 4.05 -1.74 28.76
N MET A 292 4.81 -2.09 29.80
CA MET A 292 4.48 -1.84 31.21
C MET A 292 4.01 -0.41 31.52
N PRO A 293 4.65 0.68 31.00
CA PRO A 293 4.24 2.05 31.31
C PRO A 293 2.83 2.41 30.82
N TYR A 294 2.25 1.62 29.92
CA TYR A 294 0.98 1.93 29.26
C TYR A 294 -0.19 1.07 29.73
N LEU A 295 0.06 0.11 30.64
CA LEU A 295 -0.97 -0.74 31.19
C LEU A 295 -1.86 0.04 32.16
N ASN A 296 -3.16 -0.15 32.06
CA ASN A 296 -4.18 0.51 32.89
C ASN A 296 -5.47 -0.34 32.87
N SER A 297 -6.60 0.20 33.34
CA SER A 297 -7.88 -0.53 33.33
C SER A 297 -8.36 -0.91 31.92
N ASP A 298 -8.00 -0.11 30.91
CA ASP A 298 -8.43 -0.30 29.52
C ASP A 298 -7.39 -1.05 28.66
N VAL A 299 -6.15 -1.17 29.14
CA VAL A 299 -5.06 -1.87 28.45
C VAL A 299 -4.44 -2.89 29.38
N THR A 300 -4.60 -4.17 29.05
CA THR A 300 -4.09 -5.30 29.83
C THR A 300 -3.01 -6.07 29.07
N LEU A 301 -2.14 -6.78 29.77
CA LEU A 301 -1.11 -7.62 29.18
C LEU A 301 -1.19 -9.05 29.74
N SER A 302 -1.16 -10.00 28.84
CA SER A 302 -1.21 -11.43 29.11
C SER A 302 -0.04 -12.13 28.44
N VAL A 303 0.61 -13.05 29.14
CA VAL A 303 1.68 -13.89 28.60
C VAL A 303 1.19 -15.33 28.56
N PHE A 304 1.14 -15.89 27.36
CA PHE A 304 0.69 -17.25 27.09
C PHE A 304 1.86 -18.11 26.65
N THR A 305 1.92 -19.34 27.15
CA THR A 305 2.77 -20.39 26.58
C THR A 305 2.02 -21.71 26.49
N HIS A 306 2.29 -22.49 25.44
CA HIS A 306 1.82 -23.86 25.30
C HIS A 306 2.92 -24.89 25.64
N SER A 307 4.01 -24.46 26.27
CA SER A 307 5.09 -25.35 26.67
C SER A 307 4.93 -25.79 28.12
N THR A 308 5.05 -27.09 28.36
CA THR A 308 5.01 -27.69 29.71
C THR A 308 6.31 -27.49 30.50
N SER A 309 7.41 -27.12 29.84
CA SER A 309 8.70 -26.84 30.46
C SER A 309 9.33 -25.61 29.83
N HIS A 310 9.27 -24.48 30.53
CA HIS A 310 9.76 -23.19 30.04
C HIS A 310 10.39 -22.37 31.17
N PRO A 311 11.66 -22.64 31.53
CA PRO A 311 12.32 -22.00 32.67
C PRO A 311 12.35 -20.46 32.59
N ALA A 312 12.44 -19.91 31.38
CA ALA A 312 12.42 -18.47 31.19
C ALA A 312 11.02 -17.89 31.48
N PHE A 313 9.94 -18.57 31.09
CA PHE A 313 8.57 -18.19 31.44
C PHE A 313 8.36 -18.20 32.95
N ASP A 314 8.80 -19.25 33.64
CA ASP A 314 8.68 -19.33 35.10
C ASP A 314 9.47 -18.22 35.80
N GLY A 315 10.70 -17.96 35.34
CA GLY A 315 11.55 -16.89 35.87
C GLY A 315 10.91 -15.51 35.71
N VAL A 316 10.40 -15.20 34.52
CA VAL A 316 9.73 -13.92 34.24
C VAL A 316 8.40 -13.81 35.01
N ARG A 317 7.58 -14.87 35.05
CA ARG A 317 6.35 -14.89 35.85
C ARG A 317 6.62 -14.50 37.30
N ASN A 318 7.67 -15.06 37.90
CA ASN A 318 8.06 -14.75 39.27
C ASN A 318 8.53 -13.30 39.42
N ALA A 319 9.30 -12.78 38.46
CA ALA A 319 9.77 -11.39 38.47
C ALA A 319 8.62 -10.36 38.36
N PHE A 320 7.55 -10.70 37.64
CA PHE A 320 6.37 -9.85 37.43
C PHE A 320 5.18 -10.20 38.33
N ALA A 321 5.37 -11.04 39.36
CA ALA A 321 4.29 -11.53 40.22
C ALA A 321 3.54 -10.42 40.99
N SER A 322 4.18 -9.27 41.23
CA SER A 322 3.58 -8.10 41.89
C SER A 322 2.92 -7.11 40.93
N THR A 323 2.81 -7.44 39.64
CA THR A 323 2.25 -6.56 38.60
C THR A 323 0.87 -7.03 38.14
N SER A 324 0.21 -6.28 37.26
CA SER A 324 -1.08 -6.65 36.66
C SER A 324 -0.96 -7.64 35.49
N VAL A 325 0.26 -8.09 35.16
CA VAL A 325 0.49 -9.02 34.05
C VAL A 325 -0.06 -10.40 34.38
N THR A 326 -0.88 -10.94 33.48
CA THR A 326 -1.44 -12.29 33.64
C THR A 326 -0.57 -13.32 32.92
N PHE A 327 -0.09 -14.36 33.62
CA PHE A 327 0.65 -15.47 33.01
C PHE A 327 -0.22 -16.72 32.94
N TYR A 328 -0.22 -17.39 31.80
CA TYR A 328 -0.91 -18.66 31.61
C TYR A 328 -0.04 -19.65 30.82
N ALA A 329 0.11 -20.85 31.37
CA ALA A 329 0.76 -21.98 30.72
C ALA A 329 -0.31 -23.03 30.42
N ASP A 330 -0.52 -23.32 29.14
CA ASP A 330 -1.47 -24.35 28.72
C ASP A 330 -0.86 -25.73 28.92
N THR A 331 -1.65 -26.60 29.55
CA THR A 331 -1.28 -27.99 29.85
C THR A 331 -2.17 -29.00 29.13
N ASP A 332 -3.08 -28.51 28.28
CA ASP A 332 -3.97 -29.36 27.49
C ASP A 332 -3.18 -30.23 26.49
N ALA A 333 -3.63 -31.46 26.30
CA ALA A 333 -3.01 -32.41 25.37
C ALA A 333 -3.71 -32.39 24.00
N HIS A 334 -2.93 -32.33 22.93
CA HIS A 334 -3.43 -32.27 21.54
C HIS A 334 -2.78 -33.35 20.65
N PRO A 335 -3.10 -34.64 20.87
CA PRO A 335 -2.42 -35.76 20.20
C PRO A 335 -2.65 -35.80 18.68
N ASP A 336 -3.71 -35.17 18.19
CA ASP A 336 -4.14 -35.11 16.79
C ASP A 336 -3.62 -33.87 16.03
N LEU A 337 -2.94 -32.95 16.73
CA LEU A 337 -2.46 -31.69 16.19
C LEU A 337 -0.93 -31.60 16.26
N HIS A 338 -0.32 -30.96 15.27
CA HIS A 338 1.10 -30.63 15.32
C HIS A 338 1.37 -29.54 16.37
N SER A 339 2.36 -29.77 17.24
CA SER A 339 2.89 -28.75 18.15
C SER A 339 3.70 -27.72 17.35
N ASN A 340 3.00 -26.71 16.82
CA ASN A 340 3.56 -25.65 16.00
C ASN A 340 2.88 -24.31 16.29
N GLN A 341 3.24 -23.27 15.53
CA GLN A 341 2.71 -21.92 15.73
C GLN A 341 1.19 -21.84 15.57
N TYR A 342 0.57 -22.62 14.67
CA TYR A 342 -0.89 -22.61 14.52
C TYR A 342 -1.59 -23.07 15.79
N LEU A 343 -1.15 -24.21 16.35
CA LEU A 343 -1.70 -24.71 17.61
C LEU A 343 -1.48 -23.71 18.75
N HIS A 344 -0.28 -23.14 18.83
CA HIS A 344 0.06 -22.16 19.86
C HIS A 344 -0.88 -20.93 19.83
N ILE A 345 -1.12 -20.37 18.64
CA ILE A 345 -2.05 -19.25 18.46
C ILE A 345 -3.49 -19.66 18.76
N ALA A 346 -3.92 -20.82 18.28
CA ALA A 346 -5.28 -21.31 18.49
C ALA A 346 -5.64 -21.42 19.97
N GLU A 347 -4.76 -22.03 20.76
CA GLU A 347 -4.99 -22.20 22.19
C GLU A 347 -4.88 -20.89 22.96
N ALA A 348 -3.98 -19.98 22.56
CA ALA A 348 -3.89 -18.65 23.14
C ALA A 348 -5.19 -17.84 22.94
N PHE A 349 -5.77 -17.89 21.73
CA PHE A 349 -7.05 -17.25 21.45
C PHE A 349 -8.22 -17.94 22.17
N ARG A 350 -8.24 -19.27 22.24
CA ARG A 350 -9.26 -20.00 23.01
C ARG A 350 -9.23 -19.58 24.47
N TRP A 351 -8.05 -19.53 25.07
CA TRP A 351 -7.86 -19.10 26.44
C TRP A 351 -8.36 -17.66 26.64
N SER A 352 -7.88 -16.68 25.85
CA SER A 352 -8.34 -15.28 25.91
C SER A 352 -9.87 -15.15 25.74
N LEU A 353 -10.47 -15.95 24.87
CA LEU A 353 -11.92 -15.97 24.65
C LEU A 353 -12.70 -16.45 25.89
N GLY A 354 -12.16 -17.43 26.61
CA GLY A 354 -12.77 -18.07 27.78
C GLY A 354 -12.65 -17.31 29.10
N ARG A 355 -11.85 -16.25 29.17
CA ARG A 355 -11.65 -15.46 30.41
C ARG A 355 -12.91 -14.73 30.87
N SER A 356 -13.02 -14.47 32.17
CA SER A 356 -14.10 -13.64 32.74
C SER A 356 -13.96 -12.16 32.40
N VAL A 357 -12.73 -11.62 32.48
CA VAL A 357 -12.37 -10.28 32.00
C VAL A 357 -12.00 -10.38 30.53
N LYS A 358 -12.70 -9.60 29.70
CA LYS A 358 -12.71 -9.77 28.25
C LYS A 358 -12.41 -8.44 27.57
N ALA A 359 -11.23 -8.33 26.96
CA ALA A 359 -10.95 -7.19 26.09
C ALA A 359 -11.75 -7.28 24.78
N GLU A 360 -12.15 -6.12 24.24
CA GLU A 360 -12.82 -6.03 22.93
C GLU A 360 -11.84 -6.30 21.78
N TRP A 361 -10.59 -5.85 21.93
CA TRP A 361 -9.51 -6.09 20.98
C TRP A 361 -8.40 -6.92 21.60
N VAL A 362 -7.84 -7.82 20.81
CA VAL A 362 -6.68 -8.64 21.18
C VAL A 362 -5.55 -8.34 20.21
N MET A 363 -4.43 -7.81 20.72
CA MET A 363 -3.20 -7.63 19.95
C MET A 363 -2.28 -8.81 20.21
N LEU A 364 -2.05 -9.62 19.18
CA LEU A 364 -1.10 -10.73 19.23
C LEU A 364 0.33 -10.22 19.10
N VAL A 365 1.22 -10.61 20.00
CA VAL A 365 2.63 -10.22 20.00
C VAL A 365 3.49 -11.44 20.35
N GLU A 366 4.61 -11.68 19.69
CA GLU A 366 5.59 -12.67 20.14
C GLU A 366 6.52 -12.08 21.21
N ASP A 367 7.07 -12.91 22.09
CA ASP A 367 7.87 -12.49 23.26
C ASP A 367 9.21 -11.81 22.94
N ASP A 368 9.53 -11.62 21.67
CA ASP A 368 10.72 -10.93 21.15
C ASP A 368 10.40 -9.69 20.29
N PHE A 369 9.19 -9.13 20.47
CA PHE A 369 8.72 -7.93 19.80
C PHE A 369 8.45 -6.73 20.72
N PRO A 370 9.47 -6.10 21.33
CA PRO A 370 9.27 -4.93 22.17
C PRO A 370 8.77 -3.73 21.37
N LEU A 371 8.03 -2.85 22.04
CA LEU A 371 7.54 -1.60 21.47
C LEU A 371 8.69 -0.62 21.19
N CYS A 372 8.72 -0.10 19.96
CA CYS A 372 9.75 0.81 19.49
C CYS A 372 9.59 2.24 20.02
N GLY A 373 10.70 2.83 20.48
CA GLY A 373 10.75 4.28 20.74
C GLY A 373 9.84 4.75 21.87
N GLY A 374 9.46 3.84 22.78
CA GLY A 374 8.62 4.14 23.94
C GLY A 374 7.31 4.80 23.56
N GLU A 375 7.11 6.03 24.03
CA GLU A 375 5.86 6.78 23.88
C GLU A 375 5.45 6.93 22.40
N LYS A 376 6.42 7.05 21.48
CA LYS A 376 6.14 7.19 20.04
C LYS A 376 5.54 5.92 19.43
N GLY A 377 6.04 4.74 19.83
CA GLY A 377 5.45 3.47 19.40
C GLY A 377 4.05 3.30 19.97
N TRP A 378 3.86 3.73 21.22
CA TRP A 378 2.56 3.71 21.88
C TRP A 378 1.56 4.67 21.22
N ASP A 379 1.98 5.87 20.84
CA ASP A 379 1.16 6.84 20.10
C ASP A 379 0.66 6.30 18.76
N ALA A 380 1.49 5.54 18.06
CA ALA A 380 1.08 4.88 16.82
C ALA A 380 0.02 3.80 17.08
N LEU A 381 0.21 2.96 18.10
CA LEU A 381 -0.80 1.99 18.52
C LEU A 381 -2.11 2.69 18.94
N LYS A 382 -2.04 3.76 19.76
CA LYS A 382 -3.21 4.58 20.11
C LYS A 382 -3.91 5.10 18.87
N ARG A 383 -3.18 5.58 17.86
CA ARG A 383 -3.78 6.08 16.62
C ARG A 383 -4.44 4.98 15.78
N VAL A 384 -3.86 3.78 15.74
CA VAL A 384 -4.53 2.62 15.14
C VAL A 384 -5.82 2.30 15.88
N MET A 385 -5.79 2.24 17.21
CA MET A 385 -6.98 2.02 18.03
C MET A 385 -8.04 3.12 17.83
N GLN A 386 -7.63 4.39 17.76
CA GLN A 386 -8.54 5.51 17.46
C GLN A 386 -9.22 5.38 16.10
N ILE A 387 -8.51 4.89 15.07
CA ILE A 387 -9.11 4.66 13.76
C ILE A 387 -10.07 3.47 13.81
N LEU A 388 -9.69 2.39 14.48
CA LEU A 388 -10.55 1.22 14.67
C LEU A 388 -11.84 1.61 15.39
N GLU A 389 -11.73 2.30 16.53
CA GLU A 389 -12.87 2.77 17.33
C GLU A 389 -13.66 3.90 16.67
N GLY A 390 -12.98 4.80 15.96
CA GLY A 390 -13.62 5.89 15.20
C GLY A 390 -14.49 5.38 14.06
N THR A 391 -14.35 4.10 13.70
CA THR A 391 -15.26 3.44 12.75
C THR A 391 -16.51 2.86 13.40
N ARG A 392 -16.78 3.12 14.67
CA ARG A 392 -18.00 2.65 15.32
C ARG A 392 -19.22 3.42 14.81
N SER A 393 -20.20 2.68 14.33
CA SER A 393 -21.45 3.25 13.82
C SER A 393 -22.32 3.75 14.96
N PRO A 394 -22.83 5.00 14.88
CA PRO A 394 -23.70 5.56 15.91
C PRO A 394 -24.97 4.72 16.09
N GLY A 395 -25.32 4.39 17.33
CA GLY A 395 -26.55 3.68 17.68
C GLY A 395 -26.51 2.16 17.60
N THR A 396 -25.73 1.58 16.68
CA THR A 396 -25.56 0.11 16.57
C THR A 396 -24.31 -0.38 17.28
N GLY A 397 -23.33 0.50 17.57
CA GLY A 397 -22.04 0.12 18.18
C GLY A 397 -21.18 -0.73 17.25
N ALA A 398 -21.56 -0.78 15.98
CA ALA A 398 -21.05 -1.69 14.98
C ALA A 398 -19.73 -1.18 14.37
N LEU A 399 -18.66 -1.99 14.33
CA LEU A 399 -17.32 -1.55 13.88
C LEU A 399 -17.19 -1.64 12.36
N ASN A 400 -16.41 -0.78 11.71
CA ASN A 400 -16.24 -0.89 10.25
C ASN A 400 -14.89 -1.49 9.85
N ARG A 401 -14.05 -1.92 10.79
CA ARG A 401 -12.75 -2.58 10.52
C ARG A 401 -12.59 -3.78 11.46
N GLN A 402 -11.98 -4.86 10.96
CA GLN A 402 -11.86 -6.13 11.72
C GLN A 402 -10.53 -6.25 12.47
N GLY A 403 -9.57 -5.40 12.12
CA GLY A 403 -8.26 -5.45 12.74
C GLY A 403 -7.32 -4.32 12.34
N GLY A 404 -6.22 -4.25 13.07
CA GLY A 404 -5.09 -3.38 12.79
C GLY A 404 -3.79 -4.18 12.74
N PHE A 405 -2.72 -3.55 12.26
CA PHE A 405 -1.40 -4.16 12.22
C PHE A 405 -0.32 -3.12 12.45
N ILE A 406 0.52 -3.37 13.46
CA ILE A 406 1.54 -2.42 13.92
C ILE A 406 2.97 -2.98 13.86
N GLY A 407 3.11 -4.28 13.58
CA GLY A 407 4.39 -4.99 13.61
C GLY A 407 4.74 -5.66 12.27
N THR A 408 5.40 -6.80 12.36
CA THR A 408 5.81 -7.65 11.23
C THR A 408 5.56 -9.11 11.56
N GLY A 409 5.37 -9.94 10.52
CA GLY A 409 4.96 -11.33 10.70
C GLY A 409 3.60 -11.42 11.41
N GLY A 410 3.50 -12.31 12.41
CA GLY A 410 2.30 -12.45 13.24
C GLY A 410 2.21 -11.44 14.39
N SER A 411 3.29 -10.73 14.70
CA SER A 411 3.36 -9.80 15.82
C SER A 411 2.78 -8.43 15.48
N GLY A 412 1.97 -7.90 16.38
CA GLY A 412 1.28 -6.62 16.24
C GLY A 412 -0.02 -6.70 15.46
N LEU A 413 -0.58 -7.90 15.22
CA LEU A 413 -1.93 -8.07 14.67
C LEU A 413 -2.96 -7.77 15.76
N ILE A 414 -3.77 -6.73 15.56
CA ILE A 414 -4.86 -6.33 16.44
C ILE A 414 -6.14 -6.91 15.85
N ILE A 415 -6.85 -7.73 16.62
CA ILE A 415 -7.96 -8.54 16.17
C ILE A 415 -9.18 -8.22 17.03
N HIS A 416 -10.31 -7.96 16.38
CA HIS A 416 -11.56 -7.80 17.11
C HIS A 416 -12.00 -9.14 17.72
N ARG A 417 -12.51 -9.12 18.96
CA ARG A 417 -12.86 -10.33 19.71
C ARG A 417 -13.83 -11.25 18.97
N THR A 418 -14.77 -10.70 18.20
CA THR A 418 -15.77 -11.50 17.44
C THR A 418 -15.14 -12.34 16.34
N THR A 419 -13.91 -12.05 15.92
CA THR A 419 -13.18 -12.81 14.90
C THR A 419 -12.39 -13.98 15.49
N LEU A 420 -12.12 -13.98 16.80
CA LEU A 420 -11.33 -15.04 17.46
C LEU A 420 -11.89 -16.46 17.26
N PRO A 421 -13.22 -16.73 17.35
CA PRO A 421 -13.75 -18.07 17.15
C PRO A 421 -13.41 -18.67 15.77
N VAL A 422 -13.47 -17.85 14.72
CA VAL A 422 -13.13 -18.27 13.36
C VAL A 422 -11.63 -18.51 13.23
N LEU A 423 -10.80 -17.62 13.79
CA LEU A 423 -9.35 -17.81 13.80
C LEU A 423 -8.91 -19.04 14.58
N ILE A 424 -9.54 -19.35 15.72
CA ILE A 424 -9.29 -20.59 16.47
C ILE A 424 -9.56 -21.81 15.58
N LEU A 425 -10.70 -21.84 14.89
CA LEU A 425 -11.05 -22.92 13.98
C LEU A 425 -10.02 -23.06 12.86
N LEU A 426 -9.70 -21.95 12.16
CA LEU A 426 -8.71 -21.92 11.08
C LEU A 426 -7.34 -22.41 11.53
N MET A 427 -6.83 -21.87 12.64
CA MET A 427 -5.52 -22.25 13.17
C MET A 427 -5.49 -23.73 13.57
N ARG A 428 -6.55 -24.26 14.19
CA ARG A 428 -6.63 -25.69 14.50
C ARG A 428 -6.67 -26.56 13.24
N THR A 429 -7.44 -26.18 12.23
CA THR A 429 -7.47 -26.91 10.94
C THR A 429 -6.08 -26.94 10.29
N HIS A 430 -5.32 -25.84 10.36
CA HIS A 430 -3.95 -25.81 9.87
C HIS A 430 -2.96 -26.60 10.75
N ALA A 431 -3.27 -26.79 12.03
CA ALA A 431 -2.49 -27.61 12.95
C ALA A 431 -2.75 -29.11 12.83
N GLU A 432 -3.90 -29.56 12.29
CA GLU A 432 -4.24 -30.97 12.14
C GLU A 432 -3.13 -31.78 11.43
N ILE A 433 -2.77 -32.94 12.01
CA ILE A 433 -1.79 -33.86 11.42
C ILE A 433 -2.30 -34.42 10.09
N ALA A 434 -3.56 -34.85 10.08
CA ALA A 434 -4.29 -35.27 8.88
C ALA A 434 -4.99 -34.07 8.22
N SER A 435 -4.25 -32.99 8.00
CA SER A 435 -4.73 -31.70 7.50
C SER A 435 -5.75 -31.84 6.36
N LYS A 436 -6.99 -31.38 6.61
CA LYS A 436 -8.09 -31.37 5.64
C LYS A 436 -8.01 -30.25 4.59
N LEU A 437 -6.87 -29.57 4.49
CA LEU A 437 -6.64 -28.60 3.42
C LEU A 437 -6.81 -29.30 2.05
N PRO A 438 -7.38 -28.63 1.03
CA PRO A 438 -7.59 -29.23 -0.28
C PRO A 438 -6.31 -29.89 -0.80
N LEU A 439 -6.44 -31.06 -1.44
CA LEU A 439 -5.32 -31.69 -2.14
C LEU A 439 -4.71 -30.64 -3.09
N ASN A 440 -3.44 -30.28 -2.86
CA ASN A 440 -2.64 -29.24 -3.54
C ASN A 440 -2.64 -27.82 -2.94
N ALA A 441 -3.37 -27.54 -1.85
CA ALA A 441 -3.23 -26.28 -1.13
C ALA A 441 -1.96 -26.28 -0.28
N ALA A 442 -0.98 -25.43 -0.62
CA ALA A 442 0.22 -25.26 0.20
C ALA A 442 -0.14 -24.68 1.57
N ARG A 443 0.44 -25.23 2.65
CA ARG A 443 0.27 -24.70 4.01
C ARG A 443 0.95 -23.32 4.09
N ARG A 444 0.13 -22.26 4.09
CA ARG A 444 0.55 -20.85 4.25
C ARG A 444 0.94 -20.57 5.72
N PRO A 445 1.95 -19.73 5.99
CA PRO A 445 2.29 -19.28 7.35
C PRO A 445 1.10 -18.75 8.16
N ALA A 446 1.12 -18.93 9.49
CA ALA A 446 0.00 -18.60 10.38
C ALA A 446 -0.40 -17.11 10.33
N ASP A 447 0.59 -16.22 10.25
CA ASP A 447 0.39 -14.78 10.10
C ASP A 447 -0.33 -14.42 8.80
N VAL A 448 0.04 -15.06 7.68
CA VAL A 448 -0.64 -14.86 6.39
C VAL A 448 -2.10 -15.32 6.46
N VAL A 449 -2.36 -16.48 7.07
CA VAL A 449 -3.74 -16.98 7.24
C VAL A 449 -4.58 -16.03 8.12
N MET A 450 -4.01 -15.50 9.21
CA MET A 450 -4.71 -14.52 10.04
C MET A 450 -4.97 -13.21 9.29
N GLN A 451 -4.00 -12.70 8.53
CA GLN A 451 -4.14 -11.48 7.73
C GLN A 451 -5.22 -11.65 6.65
N ASP A 452 -5.20 -12.77 5.92
CA ASP A 452 -6.20 -13.11 4.90
C ASP A 452 -7.61 -13.20 5.52
N CYS A 453 -7.71 -13.75 6.73
CA CYS A 453 -8.96 -13.76 7.48
C CYS A 453 -9.47 -12.35 7.81
N LEU A 454 -8.60 -11.48 8.34
CA LEU A 454 -8.96 -10.11 8.72
C LEU A 454 -9.34 -9.24 7.52
N LEU A 455 -8.78 -9.54 6.34
CA LEU A 455 -9.14 -8.92 5.07
C LEU A 455 -10.44 -9.45 4.47
N GLY A 456 -10.94 -10.59 4.97
CA GLY A 456 -12.07 -11.30 4.38
C GLY A 456 -11.73 -11.96 3.04
N THR A 457 -10.45 -12.20 2.74
CA THR A 457 -10.03 -12.97 1.56
C THR A 457 -10.15 -14.48 1.82
N ASP A 458 -10.04 -14.90 3.08
CA ASP A 458 -10.30 -16.29 3.45
C ASP A 458 -11.82 -16.58 3.46
N PRO A 459 -12.29 -17.63 2.78
CA PRO A 459 -13.72 -17.91 2.63
C PRO A 459 -14.41 -18.29 3.94
N LEU A 460 -13.66 -18.70 4.97
CA LEU A 460 -14.21 -19.03 6.28
C LEU A 460 -14.36 -17.80 7.18
N CYS A 461 -13.78 -16.67 6.76
CA CYS A 461 -13.83 -15.42 7.51
C CYS A 461 -14.96 -14.51 7.04
N PRO A 462 -15.44 -13.59 7.89
CA PRO A 462 -16.51 -12.67 7.54
C PRO A 462 -16.17 -11.88 6.26
N GLN A 463 -16.79 -12.28 5.14
CA GLN A 463 -16.61 -11.62 3.85
C GLN A 463 -17.18 -10.21 3.90
N ARG A 464 -16.51 -9.29 3.20
CA ARG A 464 -16.99 -7.91 3.06
C ARG A 464 -17.34 -7.62 1.61
N PRO A 465 -18.56 -7.13 1.31
CA PRO A 465 -18.97 -6.76 -0.03
C PRO A 465 -18.06 -5.70 -0.69
N GLU A 466 -17.39 -4.87 0.12
CA GLU A 466 -16.55 -3.74 -0.34
C GLU A 466 -15.07 -3.85 0.10
N GLY A 467 -14.64 -5.01 0.62
CA GLY A 467 -13.27 -5.21 1.13
C GLY A 467 -13.06 -4.58 2.52
N GLY A 468 -12.74 -5.40 3.52
CA GLY A 468 -12.49 -4.91 4.86
C GLY A 468 -11.05 -4.51 5.07
N GLY A 469 -10.78 -3.21 5.22
CA GLY A 469 -9.42 -2.71 5.41
C GLY A 469 -8.86 -3.03 6.80
N LEU A 470 -7.67 -3.63 6.83
CA LEU A 470 -6.79 -3.66 8.00
C LEU A 470 -6.19 -2.26 8.21
N VAL A 471 -6.23 -1.71 9.43
CA VAL A 471 -5.50 -0.45 9.72
C VAL A 471 -4.03 -0.77 9.91
N ILE A 472 -3.19 -0.42 8.95
CA ILE A 472 -1.76 -0.75 9.02
C ILE A 472 -0.95 0.52 9.28
N THR A 473 0.01 0.45 10.20
CA THR A 473 0.99 1.53 10.37
C THR A 473 1.92 1.61 9.17
N SER A 474 2.26 2.82 8.73
CA SER A 474 3.22 3.04 7.64
C SER A 474 4.66 2.58 7.97
N ARG A 475 4.92 2.24 9.24
CA ARG A 475 6.22 1.82 9.78
C ARG A 475 6.02 0.74 10.83
N LEU A 476 7.03 -0.10 11.00
CA LEU A 476 7.10 -1.05 12.11
C LEU A 476 7.25 -0.29 13.44
N VAL A 477 6.34 -0.55 14.38
CA VAL A 477 6.43 -0.02 15.76
C VAL A 477 6.76 -1.09 16.77
N LEU A 478 6.97 -2.32 16.32
CA LEU A 478 7.55 -3.40 17.12
C LEU A 478 8.95 -3.71 16.57
N ASP A 479 9.92 -3.81 17.46
CA ASP A 479 11.28 -4.26 17.17
C ASP A 479 11.26 -5.79 17.02
N HIS A 480 12.26 -6.40 16.40
CA HIS A 480 12.42 -7.85 16.43
C HIS A 480 13.80 -8.18 16.98
N ILE A 481 13.86 -8.42 18.30
CA ILE A 481 15.11 -8.68 19.01
C ILE A 481 15.47 -10.18 19.03
N GLY A 482 14.54 -11.04 18.62
CA GLY A 482 14.69 -12.50 18.61
C GLY A 482 15.42 -13.08 17.40
N GLY A 483 15.71 -12.27 16.36
CA GLY A 483 16.48 -12.70 15.19
C GLY A 483 17.86 -13.28 15.53
N MET A 484 18.43 -12.81 16.65
CA MET A 484 19.72 -13.25 17.22
C MET A 484 19.59 -14.43 18.20
N ALA A 485 18.38 -14.87 18.54
CA ALA A 485 18.09 -15.93 19.51
C ALA A 485 16.84 -16.72 19.10
N THR A 486 16.93 -17.39 17.95
CA THR A 486 15.85 -18.18 17.34
C THR A 486 15.35 -19.31 18.24
N THR A 487 14.04 -19.55 18.22
CA THR A 487 13.39 -20.73 18.82
C THR A 487 13.65 -22.02 18.02
N ASN A 488 14.00 -21.89 16.73
CA ASN A 488 14.39 -23.01 15.88
C ASN A 488 15.93 -23.12 15.82
N PRO A 489 16.55 -24.18 16.38
CA PRO A 489 18.00 -24.33 16.46
C PRO A 489 18.68 -24.47 15.08
N ASN A 490 17.92 -24.83 14.04
CA ASN A 490 18.44 -25.04 12.68
C ASN A 490 18.33 -23.79 11.79
N LYS A 491 17.75 -22.69 12.29
CA LYS A 491 17.59 -21.45 11.54
C LYS A 491 18.84 -20.60 11.73
N ALA A 492 19.45 -20.15 10.62
CA ALA A 492 20.55 -19.20 10.69
C ALA A 492 20.12 -17.94 11.44
N LEU A 493 21.00 -17.44 12.31
CA LEU A 493 20.82 -16.14 12.95
C LEU A 493 20.75 -15.09 11.83
N ASN A 494 19.61 -14.42 11.72
CA ASN A 494 19.42 -13.36 10.74
C ASN A 494 19.77 -12.04 11.40
N ASP A 495 20.44 -11.17 10.65
CA ASP A 495 20.77 -9.81 11.09
C ASP A 495 19.51 -8.96 11.37
N ASP A 496 19.80 -7.77 11.89
CA ASP A 496 18.96 -6.61 12.24
C ASP A 496 17.93 -6.12 11.18
N LYS A 497 17.53 -6.97 10.24
CA LYS A 497 16.61 -6.67 9.13
C LYS A 497 15.22 -6.17 9.56
N TRP A 498 14.79 -6.46 10.78
CA TRP A 498 13.45 -6.18 11.28
C TRP A 498 13.48 -5.31 12.54
N ARG A 499 14.37 -4.32 12.57
CA ARG A 499 14.50 -3.39 13.69
C ARG A 499 13.51 -2.23 13.58
N CYS A 500 13.33 -1.51 14.69
CA CYS A 500 12.47 -0.33 14.79
C CYS A 500 12.59 0.66 13.62
N MET A 501 11.45 1.25 13.23
CA MET A 501 11.33 2.31 12.21
C MET A 501 11.76 1.92 10.80
N THR A 502 12.10 0.65 10.56
CA THR A 502 12.26 0.14 9.20
C THR A 502 10.92 0.24 8.47
N LEU A 503 10.95 0.68 7.20
CA LEU A 503 9.78 0.59 6.32
C LEU A 503 9.32 -0.86 6.30
N GLN A 504 8.01 -1.06 6.51
CA GLN A 504 7.41 -2.38 6.43
C GLN A 504 7.73 -2.96 5.05
N ARG A 505 8.49 -4.06 4.98
CA ARG A 505 8.62 -4.82 3.72
C ARG A 505 7.33 -5.61 3.57
N PRO A 506 6.42 -5.25 2.66
CA PRO A 506 5.19 -6.00 2.48
C PRO A 506 5.52 -7.15 1.53
N VAL A 507 6.15 -8.21 2.05
CA VAL A 507 6.57 -9.36 1.25
C VAL A 507 5.35 -10.12 0.69
N TYR A 508 4.16 -9.97 1.30
CA TYR A 508 2.92 -10.63 0.89
C TYR A 508 1.64 -9.79 1.08
N MET A 509 1.63 -8.48 0.82
CA MET A 509 0.38 -7.70 0.91
C MET A 509 -0.38 -7.69 -0.42
N TYR A 510 -1.59 -8.26 -0.48
CA TYR A 510 -2.49 -8.19 -1.63
C TYR A 510 -2.95 -6.76 -1.99
N ASP A 511 -3.60 -6.58 -3.13
CA ASP A 511 -4.08 -5.29 -3.68
C ASP A 511 -5.29 -4.69 -2.92
N SER A 512 -5.75 -5.31 -1.84
CA SER A 512 -7.01 -4.99 -1.13
C SER A 512 -6.86 -4.21 0.19
N TYR A 513 -5.67 -3.68 0.50
CA TYR A 513 -5.47 -2.90 1.73
C TYR A 513 -5.76 -1.41 1.52
N GLU A 514 -6.66 -0.86 2.32
CA GLU A 514 -6.70 0.59 2.56
C GLU A 514 -5.59 0.96 3.56
N GLN A 515 -4.38 1.22 3.05
CA GLN A 515 -3.29 1.75 3.87
C GLN A 515 -3.63 3.17 4.32
N ILE A 516 -4.13 3.33 5.54
CA ILE A 516 -4.08 4.62 6.21
C ILE A 516 -2.62 4.86 6.59
N VAL A 517 -1.92 5.64 5.77
CA VAL A 517 -0.58 6.13 6.08
C VAL A 517 -0.69 7.07 7.28
N ILE A 518 -0.51 6.50 8.47
CA ILE A 518 -0.33 7.28 9.70
C ILE A 518 1.01 8.01 9.55
N HIS A 519 0.94 9.29 9.20
CA HIS A 519 2.09 10.20 9.24
C HIS A 519 2.50 10.41 10.70
N TYR A 520 3.78 10.17 10.98
CA TYR A 520 4.48 10.40 12.25
C TYR A 520 4.99 11.84 12.33
#